data_AF-A0A0F7K024-F1
#
_entry.id   AF-A0A0F7K024-F1
#
_cell.length_a   1.000
_cell.length_b   1.000
_cell.length_c   1.000
_cell.angle_alpha   90.00
_cell.angle_beta   90.00
_cell.angle_gamma   90.00
#
_symmetry.space_group_name_H-M   'P 1'
#
loop_
_entity.id
_entity.type
_entity.pdbx_description
1 polymer ?
#
loop_
_entity_poly.entity_id
_entity_poly.type
_entity_poly.pdbx_seq_one_letter_code
_entity_poly.pdbx_strand_id
1 'polypeptide(L)'
;MATDKQMTLQISTRQIDQYCAEICAGSANTSRKHSALIALEGFIVRHTTTDKYSELFNQVVDTIQRYAEQTRAELLSEYADKLLIALADRDRTGLAMIHQSVSRNGFDQLLDQALPKLPRNQQPGLKQWSDRWLLDAESKARLASGYPDAFNFKDAGVPIDEYRAMTELKRKLTRL
;
A
#
# COMPACT_ATOMS: atom_id res chain seq x y z
N MET A 1 -38.70 18.17 -14.33
CA MET A 1 -37.36 18.44 -13.76
C MET A 1 -37.42 18.02 -12.30
N ALA A 2 -36.70 16.96 -11.93
CA ALA A 2 -36.64 16.53 -10.53
C ALA A 2 -35.83 17.58 -9.76
N THR A 3 -36.46 18.23 -8.79
CA THR A 3 -35.78 19.05 -7.79
C THR A 3 -34.91 18.12 -6.97
N ASP A 4 -33.61 18.13 -7.23
CA ASP A 4 -32.63 17.44 -6.38
C ASP A 4 -32.81 17.97 -4.95
N LYS A 5 -33.31 17.10 -4.07
CA LYS A 5 -33.47 17.44 -2.65
C LYS A 5 -32.08 17.55 -2.06
N GLN A 6 -31.64 18.77 -1.77
CA GLN A 6 -30.37 19.01 -1.10
C GLN A 6 -30.51 18.76 0.41
N MET A 7 -29.49 18.10 0.97
CA MET A 7 -29.34 17.92 2.42
C MET A 7 -28.09 18.68 2.85
N THR A 8 -28.20 19.48 3.91
CA THR A 8 -27.08 20.20 4.51
C THR A 8 -26.60 19.46 5.75
N LEU A 9 -25.32 19.11 5.79
CA LEU A 9 -24.66 18.58 6.97
C LEU A 9 -23.82 19.69 7.61
N GLN A 10 -24.02 19.91 8.90
CA GLN A 10 -23.22 20.82 9.70
C GLN A 10 -22.29 20.00 10.59
N ILE A 11 -20.99 20.28 10.49
CA ILE A 11 -19.95 19.54 11.21
C ILE A 11 -19.04 20.57 11.87
N SER A 12 -18.86 20.45 13.18
CA SER A 12 -17.85 21.21 13.92
C SER A 12 -16.51 20.48 13.95
N THR A 13 -15.42 21.23 14.17
CA THR A 13 -14.07 20.66 14.36
C THR A 13 -14.03 19.66 15.52
N ARG A 14 -14.77 19.92 16.60
CA ARG A 14 -14.88 19.00 17.73
C ARG A 14 -15.56 17.68 17.34
N GLN A 15 -16.62 17.74 16.55
CA GLN A 15 -17.32 16.53 16.09
C GLN A 15 -16.44 15.71 15.14
N ILE A 16 -15.63 16.34 14.29
CA ILE A 16 -14.76 15.59 13.39
C ILE A 16 -13.62 14.91 14.13
N ASP A 17 -13.01 15.58 15.11
CA ASP A 17 -11.97 14.99 15.95
C ASP A 17 -12.51 13.79 16.73
N GLN A 18 -13.69 13.92 17.34
CA GLN A 18 -14.35 12.81 18.04
C GLN A 18 -14.66 11.64 17.09
N TYR A 19 -15.21 11.91 15.91
CA TYR A 19 -15.53 10.85 14.94
C TYR A 19 -14.27 10.13 14.43
N CYS A 20 -13.18 10.87 14.19
CA CYS A 20 -11.90 10.27 13.81
C CYS A 20 -11.33 9.39 14.94
N ALA A 21 -11.41 9.85 16.19
CA ALA A 21 -11.01 9.07 17.35
C ALA A 21 -11.85 7.78 17.49
N GLU A 22 -13.16 7.86 17.27
CA GLU A 22 -14.07 6.71 17.30
C GLU A 22 -13.77 5.69 16.19
N ILE A 23 -13.49 6.15 14.96
CA ILE A 23 -13.00 5.27 13.88
C ILE A 23 -11.73 4.54 14.31
N CYS A 24 -10.79 5.26 14.92
CA CYS A 24 -9.51 4.71 15.32
C CYS A 24 -9.61 3.75 16.51
N ALA A 25 -10.57 3.96 17.41
CA ALA A 25 -10.82 3.09 18.56
C ALA A 25 -11.67 1.85 18.21
N GLY A 26 -12.65 1.99 17.32
CA GLY A 26 -13.68 0.97 17.08
C GLY A 26 -13.28 -0.14 16.10
N SER A 27 -12.33 0.09 15.19
CA SER A 27 -11.87 -0.94 14.25
C SER A 27 -10.59 -1.61 14.75
N ALA A 28 -10.54 -2.93 14.82
CA ALA A 28 -9.28 -3.64 15.06
C ALA A 28 -8.35 -3.63 13.83
N ASN A 29 -8.88 -3.32 12.65
CA ASN A 29 -8.15 -3.40 11.38
C ASN A 29 -7.69 -2.00 10.94
N THR A 30 -6.39 -1.76 10.99
CA THR A 30 -5.74 -0.49 10.65
C THR A 30 -5.98 -0.08 9.19
N SER A 31 -6.07 -1.05 8.28
CA SER A 31 -6.36 -0.77 6.85
C SER A 31 -7.75 -0.19 6.69
N ARG A 32 -8.74 -0.73 7.42
CA ARG A 32 -10.10 -0.20 7.40
C ARG A 32 -10.19 1.18 8.03
N LYS A 33 -9.46 1.45 9.11
CA LYS A 33 -9.36 2.79 9.71
C LYS A 33 -8.88 3.81 8.68
N HIS A 34 -7.74 3.51 8.05
CA HIS A 34 -7.12 4.40 7.07
C HIS A 34 -8.04 4.65 5.87
N SER A 35 -8.63 3.59 5.29
CA SER A 35 -9.57 3.76 4.16
C SER A 35 -10.79 4.60 4.53
N ALA A 36 -11.34 4.45 5.75
CA ALA A 36 -12.46 5.24 6.21
C ALA A 36 -12.10 6.73 6.35
N LEU A 37 -10.91 7.04 6.88
CA LEU A 37 -10.41 8.41 7.02
C LEU A 37 -10.18 9.08 5.65
N ILE A 38 -9.57 8.36 4.69
CA ILE A 38 -9.39 8.87 3.32
C ILE A 38 -10.73 9.09 2.62
N ALA A 39 -11.69 8.19 2.79
CA ALA A 39 -13.04 8.36 2.25
C ALA A 39 -13.75 9.59 2.86
N LEU A 40 -13.59 9.81 4.16
CA LEU A 40 -14.14 10.97 4.87
C LEU A 40 -13.53 12.29 4.36
N GLU A 41 -12.20 12.35 4.22
CA GLU A 41 -11.50 13.51 3.64
C GLU A 41 -12.03 13.79 2.22
N GLY A 42 -12.06 12.78 1.36
CA GLY A 42 -12.53 12.91 -0.02
C GLY A 42 -13.99 13.37 -0.10
N PHE A 43 -14.85 12.89 0.80
CA PHE A 43 -16.24 13.33 0.89
C PHE A 43 -16.35 14.81 1.26
N ILE A 44 -15.65 15.25 2.32
CA ILE A 44 -15.68 16.63 2.79
C ILE A 44 -15.11 17.59 1.74
N VAL A 45 -13.95 17.27 1.16
CA VAL A 45 -13.29 18.11 0.14
C VAL A 45 -14.16 18.26 -1.11
N ARG A 46 -14.88 17.20 -1.50
CA ARG A 46 -15.71 17.19 -2.72
C ARG A 46 -17.06 17.88 -2.54
N HIS A 47 -17.69 17.74 -1.37
CA HIS A 47 -19.08 18.15 -1.16
C HIS A 47 -19.26 19.44 -0.34
N THR A 48 -18.18 20.04 0.17
CA THR A 48 -18.24 21.36 0.81
C THR A 48 -18.41 22.47 -0.24
N THR A 49 -19.46 23.29 -0.11
CA THR A 49 -19.83 24.33 -1.07
C THR A 49 -19.67 25.75 -0.54
N THR A 50 -20.05 26.02 0.71
CA THR A 50 -20.10 27.38 1.29
C THR A 50 -18.83 27.83 1.99
N ASP A 51 -18.18 26.94 2.74
CA ASP A 51 -17.04 27.28 3.62
C ASP A 51 -15.70 26.70 3.13
N LYS A 52 -15.64 26.36 1.84
CA LYS A 52 -14.45 25.74 1.24
C LYS A 52 -13.27 26.71 1.36
N TYR A 53 -12.14 26.21 1.86
CA TYR A 53 -10.92 27.00 2.16
C TYR A 53 -11.03 28.00 3.31
N SER A 54 -12.10 27.97 4.10
CA SER A 54 -12.14 28.66 5.38
C SER A 54 -11.13 28.06 6.37
N GLU A 55 -10.78 28.81 7.41
CA GLU A 55 -9.94 28.30 8.50
C GLU A 55 -10.54 27.05 9.14
N LEU A 56 -11.87 27.04 9.37
CA LEU A 56 -12.60 25.89 9.91
C LEU A 56 -12.50 24.67 9.00
N PHE A 57 -12.64 24.86 7.69
CA PHE A 57 -12.48 23.78 6.71
C PHE A 57 -11.06 23.20 6.76
N ASN A 58 -10.03 24.05 6.79
CA ASN A 58 -8.65 23.60 6.86
C ASN A 58 -8.39 22.84 8.17
N GLN A 59 -8.87 23.34 9.31
CA GLN A 59 -8.77 22.64 10.61
C GLN A 59 -9.41 21.25 10.59
N VAL A 60 -10.56 21.10 9.91
CA VAL A 60 -11.23 19.81 9.73
C VAL A 60 -10.38 18.87 8.88
N VAL A 61 -9.88 19.33 7.73
CA VAL A 61 -9.03 18.53 6.84
C VAL A 61 -7.74 18.13 7.54
N ASP A 62 -7.05 19.07 8.20
CA ASP A 62 -5.82 18.83 8.95
C ASP A 62 -6.03 17.78 10.06
N THR A 63 -7.19 17.83 10.74
CA THR A 63 -7.54 16.84 11.75
C THR A 63 -7.64 15.44 11.13
N ILE A 64 -8.37 15.29 10.03
CA ILE A 64 -8.51 14.00 9.35
C ILE A 64 -7.16 13.50 8.84
N GLN A 65 -6.36 14.38 8.23
CA GLN A 65 -5.02 14.05 7.72
C GLN A 65 -4.08 13.60 8.84
N ARG A 66 -4.14 14.23 10.02
CA ARG A 66 -3.36 13.80 11.20
C ARG A 66 -3.68 12.35 11.59
N TYR A 67 -4.96 11.98 11.69
CA TYR A 67 -5.34 10.58 11.98
C TYR A 67 -5.01 9.64 10.81
N ALA A 68 -5.18 10.09 9.57
CA ALA A 68 -4.86 9.30 8.39
C ALA A 68 -3.35 8.98 8.34
N GLU A 69 -2.48 9.93 8.70
CA GLU A 69 -1.04 9.73 8.75
C GLU A 69 -0.62 8.81 9.90
N GLN A 70 -1.26 8.93 11.08
CA GLN A 70 -1.04 8.00 12.19
C GLN A 70 -1.37 6.55 11.79
N THR A 71 -2.57 6.34 11.22
CA THR A 71 -2.99 5.01 10.75
C THR A 71 -2.14 4.49 9.58
N ARG A 72 -1.62 5.39 8.73
CA ARG A 72 -0.67 5.05 7.68
C ARG A 72 0.66 4.55 8.25
N ALA A 73 1.20 5.24 9.26
CA ALA A 73 2.43 4.84 9.92
C ALA A 73 2.29 3.47 10.61
N GLU A 74 1.16 3.24 11.30
CA GLU A 74 0.81 1.94 11.88
C GLU A 74 0.73 0.84 10.81
N LEU A 75 0.04 1.11 9.69
CA LEU A 75 -0.05 0.17 8.56
C LEU A 75 1.30 -0.18 7.96
N LEU A 76 2.17 0.82 7.76
CA LEU A 76 3.51 0.58 7.24
C LEU A 76 4.33 -0.25 8.22
N SER A 77 4.20 -0.03 9.53
CA SER A 77 4.86 -0.87 10.54
C SER A 77 4.36 -2.32 10.47
N GLU A 78 3.04 -2.55 10.41
CA GLU A 78 2.46 -3.89 10.28
C GLU A 78 2.94 -4.60 9.00
N TYR A 79 2.99 -3.87 7.88
CA TYR A 79 3.47 -4.43 6.63
C TYR A 79 4.99 -4.67 6.64
N ALA A 80 5.77 -3.86 7.35
CA ALA A 80 7.22 -4.09 7.50
C ALA A 80 7.50 -5.40 8.24
N ASP A 81 6.74 -5.70 9.30
CA ASP A 81 6.89 -6.94 10.05
C ASP A 81 6.45 -8.16 9.22
N LYS A 82 5.32 -8.07 8.52
CA LYS A 82 4.88 -9.11 7.57
C LYS A 82 5.88 -9.31 6.43
N LEU A 83 6.48 -8.21 5.94
CA LEU A 83 7.48 -8.25 4.88
C LEU A 83 8.74 -8.96 5.36
N LEU A 84 9.20 -8.69 6.57
CA LEU A 84 10.34 -9.37 7.16
C LEU A 84 10.15 -10.88 7.21
N ILE A 85 8.96 -11.33 7.64
CA ILE A 85 8.59 -12.76 7.65
C ILE A 85 8.61 -13.33 6.23
N ALA A 86 7.92 -12.67 5.28
CA ALA A 86 7.88 -13.14 3.90
C ALA A 86 9.27 -13.22 3.24
N LEU A 87 10.18 -12.30 3.56
CA LEU A 87 11.56 -12.33 3.07
C LEU A 87 12.36 -13.48 3.71
N ALA A 88 12.20 -13.72 5.01
CA ALA A 88 12.86 -14.81 5.72
C ALA A 88 12.41 -16.19 5.19
N ASP A 89 11.11 -16.34 4.97
CA ASP A 89 10.48 -17.57 4.48
C ASP A 89 10.57 -17.74 2.97
N ARG A 90 11.05 -16.71 2.25
CA ARG A 90 11.08 -16.66 0.78
C ARG A 90 9.69 -16.88 0.17
N ASP A 91 8.68 -16.28 0.79
CA ASP A 91 7.29 -16.34 0.36
C ASP A 91 6.99 -15.25 -0.68
N ARG A 92 6.90 -15.68 -1.95
CA ARG A 92 6.59 -14.79 -3.08
C ARG A 92 5.16 -14.25 -3.02
N THR A 93 4.22 -15.07 -2.58
CA THR A 93 2.82 -14.70 -2.55
C THR A 93 2.59 -13.67 -1.44
N GLY A 94 3.18 -13.85 -0.27
CA GLY A 94 3.22 -12.85 0.79
C GLY A 94 3.85 -11.52 0.35
N LEU A 95 4.99 -11.58 -0.36
CA LEU A 95 5.62 -10.38 -0.93
C LEU A 95 4.70 -9.65 -1.92
N ALA A 96 4.05 -10.39 -2.82
CA ALA A 96 3.12 -9.83 -3.79
C ALA A 96 1.92 -9.17 -3.13
N MET A 97 1.33 -9.81 -2.11
CA MET A 97 0.21 -9.25 -1.35
C MET A 97 0.58 -7.92 -0.69
N ILE A 98 1.77 -7.83 -0.07
CA ILE A 98 2.25 -6.59 0.55
C ILE A 98 2.49 -5.54 -0.53
N HIS A 99 3.18 -5.88 -1.61
CA HIS A 99 3.46 -4.99 -2.73
C HIS A 99 2.17 -4.40 -3.35
N GLN A 100 1.10 -5.20 -3.47
CA GLN A 100 -0.21 -4.73 -3.95
C GLN A 100 -0.94 -3.83 -2.95
N SER A 101 -0.66 -3.98 -1.67
CA SER A 101 -1.34 -3.25 -0.59
C SER A 101 -0.79 -1.84 -0.37
N VAL A 102 0.34 -1.50 -1.01
CA VAL A 102 1.00 -0.20 -0.89
C VAL A 102 1.37 0.35 -2.26
N SER A 103 1.69 1.65 -2.33
CA SER A 103 2.28 2.21 -3.55
C SER A 103 3.69 1.67 -3.77
N ARG A 104 4.21 1.79 -5.00
CA ARG A 104 5.61 1.43 -5.31
C ARG A 104 6.62 2.09 -4.36
N ASN A 105 6.41 3.37 -4.02
CA ASN A 105 7.26 4.09 -3.08
C ASN A 105 7.10 3.56 -1.66
N GLY A 106 5.87 3.21 -1.25
CA GLY A 106 5.60 2.57 0.03
C GLY A 106 6.32 1.22 0.14
N PHE A 107 6.30 0.41 -0.92
CA PHE A 107 7.00 -0.88 -0.93
C PHE A 107 8.52 -0.70 -0.85
N ASP A 108 9.09 0.27 -1.57
CA ASP A 108 10.52 0.58 -1.50
C ASP A 108 10.94 1.02 -0.08
N GLN A 109 10.12 1.84 0.59
CA GLN A 109 10.30 2.24 1.99
C GLN A 109 10.21 1.04 2.95
N LEU A 110 9.27 0.12 2.74
CA LEU A 110 9.17 -1.09 3.54
C LEU A 110 10.41 -1.97 3.39
N LEU A 111 10.94 -2.10 2.16
CA LEU A 111 12.17 -2.83 1.93
C LEU A 111 13.38 -2.18 2.62
N ASP A 112 13.46 -0.84 2.62
CA ASP A 112 14.49 -0.11 3.38
C ASP A 112 14.44 -0.39 4.88
N GLN A 113 13.24 -0.61 5.43
CA GLN A 113 13.06 -0.91 6.85
C GLN A 113 13.30 -2.40 7.17
N ALA A 114 12.90 -3.31 6.28
CA ALA A 114 12.92 -4.74 6.53
C ALA A 114 14.29 -5.39 6.23
N LEU A 115 14.94 -5.03 5.11
CA LEU A 115 16.19 -5.68 4.69
C LEU A 115 17.34 -5.53 5.71
N PRO A 116 17.54 -4.38 6.39
CA PRO A 116 18.56 -4.25 7.42
C PRO A 116 18.31 -5.12 8.66
N LYS A 117 17.06 -5.52 8.91
CA LYS A 117 16.68 -6.41 10.03
C LYS A 117 16.96 -7.89 9.73
N LEU A 118 17.14 -8.26 8.47
CA LEU A 118 17.56 -9.62 8.11
C LEU A 118 19.03 -9.85 8.48
N PRO A 119 19.38 -11.05 8.97
CA PRO A 119 20.78 -11.42 9.17
C PRO A 119 21.61 -11.23 7.89
N ARG A 120 22.79 -10.61 7.99
CA ARG A 120 23.65 -10.28 6.83
C ARG A 120 23.98 -11.50 5.97
N ASN A 121 24.10 -12.69 6.56
CA ASN A 121 24.35 -13.94 5.84
C ASN A 121 23.16 -14.42 4.99
N GLN A 122 21.94 -13.90 5.22
CA GLN A 122 20.75 -14.27 4.45
C GLN A 122 20.58 -13.41 3.19
N GLN A 123 21.09 -12.18 3.15
CA GLN A 123 20.89 -11.26 2.02
C GLN A 123 21.47 -11.78 0.68
N PRO A 124 22.69 -12.37 0.62
CA PRO A 124 23.19 -12.96 -0.63
C PRO A 124 22.31 -14.11 -1.13
N GLY A 125 21.79 -14.93 -0.22
CA GLY A 125 20.87 -16.02 -0.55
C GLY A 125 19.52 -15.52 -1.06
N LEU A 126 19.03 -14.40 -0.51
CA LEU A 126 17.81 -13.74 -0.97
C LEU A 126 17.99 -13.14 -2.37
N LYS A 127 19.15 -12.52 -2.64
CA LYS A 127 19.49 -12.02 -3.98
C LYS A 127 19.52 -13.16 -5.00
N GLN A 128 20.28 -14.23 -4.72
CA GLN A 128 20.35 -15.39 -5.60
C GLN A 128 18.98 -16.05 -5.83
N TRP A 129 18.16 -16.14 -4.78
CA TRP A 129 16.80 -16.66 -4.87
C TRP A 129 15.93 -15.80 -5.79
N SER A 130 15.95 -14.47 -5.60
CA SER A 130 15.18 -13.54 -6.43
C SER A 130 15.62 -13.56 -7.90
N ASP A 131 16.93 -13.59 -8.15
CA ASP A 131 17.49 -13.68 -9.49
C ASP A 131 17.09 -14.97 -10.21
N ARG A 132 17.24 -16.11 -9.53
CA ARG A 132 16.89 -17.42 -10.13
C ARG A 132 15.41 -17.49 -10.47
N TRP A 133 14.56 -17.01 -9.57
CA TRP A 133 13.12 -17.04 -9.80
C TRP A 133 12.71 -16.12 -10.95
N LEU A 134 13.25 -14.90 -11.03
CA LEU A 134 12.95 -13.97 -12.12
C LEU A 134 13.41 -14.52 -13.48
N LEU A 135 14.60 -15.11 -13.56
CA LEU A 135 15.10 -15.74 -14.78
C LEU A 135 14.20 -16.90 -15.23
N ASP A 136 13.76 -17.75 -14.31
CA ASP A 136 12.82 -18.85 -14.59
C ASP A 136 11.46 -18.33 -15.07
N ALA A 137 10.91 -17.31 -14.39
CA ALA A 137 9.65 -16.67 -14.75
C ALA A 137 9.70 -16.04 -16.14
N GLU A 138 10.75 -15.28 -16.46
CA GLU A 138 10.97 -14.67 -17.78
C GLU A 138 11.13 -15.73 -18.88
N SER A 139 11.88 -16.80 -18.59
CA SER A 139 12.07 -17.91 -19.53
C SER A 139 10.75 -18.59 -19.88
N LYS A 140 9.95 -18.95 -18.86
CA LYS A 140 8.62 -19.54 -19.04
C LYS A 140 7.69 -18.61 -19.81
N ALA A 141 7.66 -17.32 -19.44
CA ALA A 141 6.84 -16.31 -20.10
C ALA A 141 7.23 -16.10 -21.57
N ARG A 142 8.53 -16.17 -21.91
CA ARG A 142 9.02 -16.08 -23.29
C ARG A 142 8.62 -17.32 -24.10
N LEU A 143 8.78 -18.52 -23.54
CA LEU A 143 8.38 -19.76 -24.20
C LEU A 143 6.87 -19.82 -24.46
N ALA A 144 6.05 -19.32 -23.54
CA ALA A 144 4.60 -19.28 -23.68
C ALA A 144 4.10 -18.22 -24.68
N SER A 145 4.90 -17.21 -25.00
CA SER A 145 4.51 -16.09 -25.86
C SER A 145 4.36 -16.47 -27.33
N GLY A 146 5.19 -17.38 -27.83
CA GLY A 146 5.29 -17.66 -29.27
C GLY A 146 5.92 -16.54 -30.09
N TYR A 147 6.16 -15.37 -29.50
CA TYR A 147 6.86 -14.23 -30.09
C TYR A 147 8.18 -13.94 -29.36
N PRO A 148 9.28 -13.66 -30.07
CA PRO A 148 10.61 -13.48 -29.48
C PRO A 148 10.76 -12.23 -28.61
N ASP A 149 9.90 -11.23 -28.79
CA ASP A 149 9.94 -9.91 -28.16
C ASP A 149 8.82 -9.66 -27.13
N ALA A 150 7.98 -10.67 -26.86
CA ALA A 150 6.89 -10.55 -25.89
C ALA A 150 6.98 -11.61 -24.79
N PHE A 151 6.52 -11.25 -23.59
CA PHE A 151 6.34 -12.17 -22.47
C PHE A 151 4.86 -12.45 -22.27
N ASN A 152 4.50 -13.74 -22.16
CA ASN A 152 3.15 -14.17 -21.81
C ASN A 152 3.15 -14.82 -20.42
N PHE A 153 3.12 -13.98 -19.38
CA PHE A 153 3.12 -14.45 -17.99
C PHE A 153 1.85 -15.25 -17.63
N LYS A 154 0.71 -14.93 -18.26
CA LYS A 154 -0.56 -15.61 -18.02
C LYS A 154 -0.49 -17.08 -18.45
N ASP A 155 -0.08 -17.34 -19.69
CA ASP A 155 -0.03 -18.70 -20.22
C ASP A 155 1.16 -19.50 -19.66
N ALA A 156 2.20 -18.80 -19.16
CA ALA A 156 3.29 -19.40 -18.42
C ALA A 156 2.95 -19.78 -16.97
N GLY A 157 1.75 -19.45 -16.48
CA GLY A 157 1.35 -19.70 -15.09
C GLY A 157 2.17 -18.90 -14.06
N VAL A 158 2.72 -17.75 -14.47
CA VAL A 158 3.48 -16.86 -13.60
C VAL A 158 2.57 -15.70 -13.16
N PRO A 159 2.24 -15.57 -11.86
CA PRO A 159 1.48 -14.44 -11.37
C PRO A 159 2.24 -13.13 -11.60
N ILE A 160 1.63 -12.20 -12.35
CA ILE A 160 2.27 -10.93 -12.70
C ILE A 160 2.61 -10.08 -11.47
N ASP A 161 1.84 -10.23 -10.41
CA ASP A 161 2.02 -9.50 -9.16
C ASP A 161 3.23 -10.00 -8.37
N GLU A 162 3.46 -11.31 -8.34
CA GLU A 162 4.70 -11.89 -7.83
C GLU A 162 5.90 -11.41 -8.66
N TYR A 163 5.75 -11.40 -9.99
CA TYR A 163 6.82 -10.93 -10.87
C TYR A 163 7.22 -9.48 -10.59
N ARG A 164 6.23 -8.59 -10.42
CA ARG A 164 6.47 -7.17 -10.09
C ARG A 164 7.14 -7.02 -8.72
N ALA A 165 6.61 -7.68 -7.69
CA ALA A 165 7.17 -7.61 -6.34
C ALA A 165 8.63 -8.12 -6.28
N MET A 166 8.90 -9.23 -6.97
CA MET A 166 10.24 -9.83 -7.04
C MET A 166 11.21 -8.94 -7.85
N THR A 167 10.74 -8.29 -8.90
CA THR A 167 11.55 -7.33 -9.68
C THR A 167 11.97 -6.15 -8.81
N GLU A 168 11.05 -5.62 -8.01
CA GLU A 168 11.32 -4.53 -7.06
C GLU A 168 12.28 -4.95 -5.95
N LEU A 169 12.12 -6.16 -5.40
CA LEU A 169 13.05 -6.75 -4.43
C LEU A 169 14.46 -6.88 -5.02
N LYS A 170 14.60 -7.45 -6.22
CA LYS A 170 15.89 -7.57 -6.92
C LYS A 170 16.54 -6.20 -7.14
N ARG A 171 15.76 -5.21 -7.61
CA ARG A 171 16.24 -3.84 -7.80
C ARG A 171 16.81 -3.28 -6.51
N LYS A 172 16.15 -3.51 -5.37
CA LYS A 172 16.61 -3.06 -4.06
C LYS A 172 17.88 -3.77 -3.61
N LEU A 173 17.92 -5.10 -3.70
CA LEU A 173 19.08 -5.92 -3.32
C LEU A 173 20.33 -5.69 -4.18
N THR A 174 20.16 -5.11 -5.38
CA THR A 174 21.30 -4.75 -6.25
C THR A 174 21.93 -3.41 -5.86
N ARG A 175 21.23 -2.59 -5.07
CA ARG A 175 21.68 -1.28 -4.61
C ARG A 175 22.31 -1.30 -3.21
N LEU A 176 22.20 -2.42 -2.50
CA LEU A 176 22.88 -2.69 -1.22
C LEU A 176 24.31 -3.18 -1.48
#